data_AF-A0A2V6GXX5-F1
#
_entry.id   AF-A0A2V6GXX5-F1
#
_cell.length_a   1.000
_cell.length_b   1.000
_cell.length_c   1.000
_cell.angle_alpha   90.00
_cell.angle_beta   90.00
_cell.angle_gamma   90.00
#
_symmetry.space_group_name_H-M   'P 1'
#
loop_
_entity.id
_entity.type
_entity.pdbx_description
1 polymer ?
#
loop_
_entity_poly.entity_id
_entity_poly.type
_entity_poly.pdbx_seq_one_letter_code
_entity_poly.pdbx_strand_id
1 'polypeptide(L)' 'MDKEIAKIGEETRTVEARLQDNAFVERAPAAVVEEHRRRLDNLNAQLTKLKQAREGLN' A
#
# COMPACT_ATOMS: atom_id res chain seq x y z
N MET A 1 -17.75 2.87 1.17
CA MET A 1 -16.47 2.81 1.90
C MET A 1 -15.81 1.43 1.78
N ASP A 2 -16.53 0.33 1.98
CA ASP A 2 -15.98 -1.04 1.88
C ASP A 2 -15.32 -1.37 0.54
N LYS A 3 -15.95 -0.97 -0.57
CA LYS A 3 -15.41 -1.18 -1.92
C LYS A 3 -14.09 -0.43 -2.14
N GLU A 4 -13.94 0.77 -1.57
CA GLU A 4 -12.71 1.55 -1.66
C GLU A 4 -11.61 0.98 -0.76
N ILE A 5 -11.97 0.53 0.45
CA ILE A 5 -11.07 -0.19 1.36
C ILE A 5 -10.54 -1.46 0.67
N ALA A 6 -11.40 -2.23 0.01
CA ALA A 6 -11.00 -3.42 -0.72
C ALA A 6 -10.04 -3.08 -1.87
N LYS A 7 -10.38 -2.09 -2.70
CA LYS A 7 -9.55 -1.66 -3.83
C LYS A 7 -8.17 -1.17 -3.38
N ILE A 8 -8.11 -0.32 -2.36
CA ILE A 8 -6.86 0.20 -1.81
C ILE A 8 -6.07 -0.93 -1.14
N GLY A 9 -6.75 -1.87 -0.47
CA GLY A 9 -6.13 -3.06 0.11
C GLY A 9 -5.48 -3.96 -0.95
N GLU A 10 -6.12 -4.18 -2.10
CA GLU A 10 -5.53 -4.93 -3.21
C GLU A 10 -4.33 -4.22 -3.85
N GLU A 11 -4.42 -2.89 -4.03
CA GLU A 11 -3.29 -2.10 -4.55
C GLU A 11 -2.11 -2.13 -3.57
N THR A 12 -2.38 -2.01 -2.26
CA THR A 12 -1.37 -2.10 -1.19
C THR A 12 -0.66 -3.45 -1.23
N ARG A 13 -1.41 -4.57 -1.29
CA ARG A 13 -0.84 -5.92 -1.40
C ARG A 13 0.00 -6.11 -2.65
N THR A 14 -0.40 -5.52 -3.76
CA THR A 14 0.34 -5.62 -5.02
C THR A 14 1.68 -4.89 -4.95
N VAL A 15 1.71 -3.69 -4.35
CA VAL A 15 2.94 -2.93 -4.14
C VAL A 15 3.84 -3.60 -3.10
N GLU A 16 3.26 -4.13 -2.02
CA GLU A 16 3.98 -4.88 -0.99
C GLU A 16 4.63 -6.14 -1.57
N ALA A 17 3.90 -6.94 -2.36
CA ALA A 17 4.44 -8.13 -3.01
C ALA A 17 5.63 -7.80 -3.93
N ARG A 18 5.56 -6.67 -4.67
CA ARG A 18 6.69 -6.18 -5.47
C ARG A 18 7.90 -5.80 -4.62
N LEU A 19 7.69 -5.18 -3.46
CA LEU A 19 8.77 -4.81 -2.54
C LEU A 19 9.34 -5.99 -1.75
N GLN A 20 8.57 -7.07 -1.58
CA GLN A 20 9.04 -8.33 -0.99
C GLN A 20 9.82 -9.19 -1.99
N ASP A 21 9.68 -8.93 -3.28
CA ASP A 21 10.48 -9.59 -4.31
C ASP A 21 11.92 -9.04 -4.26
N ASN A 22 12.84 -9.87 -3.76
CA ASN A 22 14.27 -9.51 -3.70
C ASN A 22 14.84 -9.21 -5.08
N ALA A 23 14.38 -9.89 -6.15
CA ALA A 23 14.86 -9.58 -7.50
C ALA A 23 14.45 -8.18 -7.93
N PHE A 24 13.31 -7.67 -7.46
CA PHE A 24 12.92 -6.27 -7.68
C PHE A 24 13.78 -5.32 -6.85
N VAL A 25 13.96 -5.58 -5.55
CA VAL A 25 14.73 -4.70 -4.66
C VAL A 25 16.21 -4.64 -5.02
N GLU A 26 16.80 -5.75 -5.46
CA GLU A 26 18.22 -5.84 -5.82
C GLU A 26 18.51 -5.30 -7.22
N ARG A 27 17.55 -5.40 -8.15
CA ARG A 27 17.75 -4.95 -9.54
C ARG A 27 17.21 -3.55 -9.80
N ALA A 28 16.25 -3.07 -9.02
CA ALA A 28 15.69 -1.74 -9.17
C ALA A 28 16.61 -0.69 -8.55
N PRO A 29 16.64 0.53 -9.10
CA PRO A 29 17.34 1.65 -8.48
C PRO A 29 16.78 1.94 -7.08
N ALA A 30 17.66 2.26 -6.13
CA ALA A 30 17.25 2.61 -4.76
C ALA A 30 16.18 3.71 -4.72
N ALA A 31 16.22 4.68 -5.63
CA ALA A 31 15.21 5.73 -5.75
C ALA A 31 13.81 5.18 -6.08
N VAL A 32 13.73 4.15 -6.94
CA VAL A 32 12.47 3.50 -7.32
C VAL A 32 11.94 2.64 -6.18
N VAL A 33 12.81 1.90 -5.48
CA VAL A 33 12.43 1.11 -4.30
C VAL A 33 11.90 2.02 -3.19
N GLU A 34 12.57 3.14 -2.93
CA GLU A 34 12.14 4.13 -1.94
C GLU A 34 10.83 4.81 -2.33
N GLU A 35 10.61 5.12 -3.61
CA GLU A 35 9.33 5.64 -4.08
C GLU A 35 8.20 4.63 -3.86
N HIS A 36 8.41 3.35 -4.17
CA HIS A 36 7.43 2.30 -3.91
C HIS A 36 7.16 2.11 -2.41
N ARG A 37 8.19 2.19 -1.56
CA ARG A 37 8.02 2.16 -0.10
C ARG A 37 7.19 3.34 0.39
N ARG A 38 7.50 4.56 -0.06
CA ARG A 38 6.70 5.75 0.28
C ARG A 38 5.26 5.64 -0.20
N ARG A 39 5.05 5.07 -1.39
CA ARG A 39 3.72 4.82 -1.93
C ARG A 39 2.97 3.77 -1.08
N LEU A 40 3.64 2.71 -0.64
CA LEU A 40 3.08 1.71 0.25
C LEU A 40 2.64 2.33 1.59
N ASP A 41 3.50 3.15 2.20
CA ASP A 41 3.16 3.90 3.42
C ASP A 41 1.94 4.80 3.23
N ASN A 42 1.88 5.52 2.11
CA ASN A 42 0.76 6.40 1.80
C ASN A 42 -0.55 5.62 1.62
N LEU A 43 -0.52 4.50 0.89
CA LEU A 43 -1.67 3.61 0.70
C LEU A 43 -2.14 3.01 2.03
N ASN A 44 -1.20 2.58 2.88
CA ASN A 44 -1.52 2.08 4.23
C ASN A 44 -2.14 3.16 5.12
N ALA A 45 -1.65 4.39 5.07
CA ALA A 45 -2.22 5.52 5.80
C ALA A 45 -3.65 5.84 5.32
N GLN A 46 -3.89 5.84 4.00
CA GLN A 46 -5.23 6.00 3.43
C GLN A 46 -6.16 4.86 3.84
N LEU A 47 -5.70 3.62 3.75
CA LEU A 47 -6.47 2.44 4.15
C LEU A 47 -6.85 2.49 5.63
N THR A 48 -5.92 2.90 6.49
CA THR A 48 -6.15 3.06 7.93
C THR A 48 -7.22 4.12 8.19
N LYS A 49 -7.11 5.31 7.56
CA LYS A 49 -8.14 6.36 7.68
C LYS A 49 -9.51 5.89 7.21
N LEU A 50 -9.58 5.15 6.10
CA LEU A 50 -10.86 4.64 5.59
C LEU A 50 -11.46 3.57 6.50
N LYS A 51 -10.63 2.68 7.07
CA LYS A 51 -11.08 1.70 8.08
C LYS A 51 -11.61 2.38 9.33
N GLN A 52 -10.88 3.37 9.87
CA GLN A 52 -11.32 4.15 11.03
C GLN A 52 -12.63 4.91 10.75
N ALA A 53 -12.77 5.53 9.58
CA ALA A 53 -14.00 6.21 9.19
C ALA A 53 -15.18 5.25 9.08
N ARG A 54 -14.95 4.03 8.57
CA ARG A 54 -15.96 2.97 8.55
C ARG A 54 -16.34 2.51 9.96
N GLU A 55 -15.36 2.31 10.84
CA GLU A 55 -15.61 1.88 12.22
C GLU A 55 -16.36 2.94 13.04
N GLY A 56 -16.07 4.22 12.83
CA GLY A 56 -16.80 5.33 13.49
C GLY A 56 -18.21 5.60 12.94
N LEU A 57 -18.59 4.96 11.83
CA LEU A 57 -19.93 5.00 11.25
C LEU A 57 -20.82 3.83 11.72
N ASN A 58 -20.29 2.91 12.53
CA ASN A 58 -21.00 1.76 13.09
C ASN A 58 -21.50 2.02 14.52
#